data_AF-A0A2N0QNN8-F1
#
_entry.id   AF-A0A2N0QNN8-F1
#
_cell.length_a   1.000
_cell.length_b   1.000
_cell.length_c   1.000
_cell.angle_alpha   90.00
_cell.angle_beta   90.00
_cell.angle_gamma   90.00
#
_symmetry.space_group_name_H-M   'P 1'
#
loop_
_entity.id
_entity.type
_entity.pdbx_description
1 polymer ?
#
loop_
_entity_poly.entity_id
_entity_poly.type
_entity_poly.pdbx_seq_one_letter_code
_entity_poly.pdbx_strand_id
1 'polypeptide(L)'
;MPNDGVEHSLWDSLLYAILNGISVSLGINRRDIDGVFLMFYNSGYAKVNNHFVIKNLPKHNSNAADNPILSIIQNLISRGNPTITTPFLREKLQIERSYLHQLDEVRIIQDMPADWSISIRGDDVNQSYPALEFYKDLRGIFKQKGFLTDLFIAECLITNIIPESNFEKQQVDFYSPILKLVIEVDGTGHETRQQKKLDQARDNIFKKHGIDVIRISTTKIQMKDYEELTLKLREIYFKHAEKIKLFEKYIESPSKYQLHYQLTEIYRFQMVIIELIKSNTLQLIDNQWDFA
;
A
#
# COMPACT_ATOMS: atom_id res chain seq x y z
N MET A 1 -22.24 6.98 38.69
CA MET A 1 -21.46 7.77 37.71
C MET A 1 -20.48 6.83 37.07
N PRO A 2 -20.58 6.53 35.77
CA PRO A 2 -19.61 5.69 35.10
C PRO A 2 -18.34 6.50 34.83
N ASN A 3 -17.19 5.83 34.97
CA ASN A 3 -15.86 6.36 34.74
C ASN A 3 -15.58 6.33 33.22
N ASP A 4 -15.86 7.43 32.53
CA ASP A 4 -15.63 7.61 31.08
C ASP A 4 -14.18 8.08 30.79
N GLY A 5 -13.18 7.44 31.40
CA GLY A 5 -11.83 8.02 31.52
C GLY A 5 -10.66 7.26 30.89
N VAL A 6 -10.84 6.10 30.27
CA VAL A 6 -9.71 5.23 29.88
C VAL A 6 -9.66 4.85 28.40
N GLU A 7 -10.72 5.08 27.62
CA GLU A 7 -10.71 4.71 26.19
C GLU A 7 -10.02 5.74 25.28
N HIS A 8 -9.77 6.97 25.73
CA HIS A 8 -9.20 8.03 24.89
C HIS A 8 -7.66 7.99 24.76
N SER A 9 -6.92 7.42 25.72
CA SER A 9 -5.46 7.57 25.74
C SER A 9 -4.73 6.79 24.64
N LEU A 10 -5.23 5.62 24.24
CA LEU A 10 -4.58 4.80 23.22
C LEU A 10 -4.78 5.39 21.81
N TRP A 11 -5.97 5.95 21.54
CA TRP A 11 -6.31 6.61 20.28
C TRP A 11 -5.58 7.94 20.12
N ASP A 12 -5.45 8.71 21.20
CA ASP A 12 -4.70 9.96 21.20
C ASP A 12 -3.20 9.71 20.97
N SER A 13 -2.62 8.65 21.55
CA SER A 13 -1.24 8.24 21.24
C SER A 13 -1.08 7.73 19.79
N LEU A 14 -2.08 7.05 19.24
CA LEU A 14 -2.07 6.57 17.86
C LEU A 14 -2.15 7.74 16.87
N LEU A 15 -3.02 8.72 17.14
CA LEU A 15 -3.12 9.96 16.37
C LEU A 15 -1.84 10.80 16.52
N TYR A 16 -1.26 10.86 17.71
CA TYR A 16 -0.01 11.59 17.97
C TYR A 16 1.20 10.98 17.23
N ALA A 17 1.34 9.65 17.22
CA ALA A 17 2.38 8.96 16.46
C ALA A 17 2.22 9.18 14.94
N ILE A 18 0.97 9.20 14.46
CA ILE A 18 0.62 9.52 13.07
C ILE A 18 0.92 11.00 12.73
N LEU A 19 0.71 11.92 13.69
CA LEU A 19 0.92 13.37 13.53
C LEU A 19 2.39 13.81 13.70
N ASN A 20 3.20 13.10 14.49
CA ASN A 20 4.60 13.47 14.79
C ASN A 20 5.67 12.65 14.06
N GLY A 21 5.27 11.73 13.19
CA GLY A 21 6.16 11.24 12.14
C GLY A 21 6.03 9.75 11.80
N ILE A 22 5.60 8.86 12.69
CA ILE A 22 5.56 7.43 12.39
C ILE A 22 4.24 7.08 11.68
N SER A 23 4.32 6.89 10.36
CA SER A 23 3.15 6.50 9.55
C SER A 23 3.14 5.00 9.27
N VAL A 24 2.01 4.34 9.57
CA VAL A 24 1.73 2.95 9.18
C VAL A 24 0.69 2.98 8.05
N SER A 25 1.14 2.91 6.80
CA SER A 25 0.24 3.03 5.64
C SER A 25 -0.09 1.68 5.01
N LEU A 26 -1.35 1.55 4.59
CA LEU A 26 -1.79 0.55 3.61
C LEU A 26 -1.27 0.99 2.23
N GLY A 27 -0.02 0.68 1.91
CA GLY A 27 0.55 0.94 0.59
C GLY A 27 1.53 2.10 0.52
N ILE A 28 2.29 2.08 -0.58
CA ILE A 28 3.49 2.88 -0.82
C ILE A 28 3.06 4.24 -1.36
N ASN A 29 2.90 5.24 -0.49
CA ASN A 29 2.86 6.64 -0.92
C ASN A 29 4.23 7.29 -0.66
N ARG A 30 4.93 7.73 -1.70
CA ARG A 30 6.38 8.03 -1.62
C ARG A 30 6.64 9.54 -1.56
N ARG A 31 6.85 10.06 -0.35
CA ARG A 31 7.83 11.12 -0.11
C ARG A 31 8.88 10.54 0.82
N ASP A 32 9.95 10.03 0.24
CA ASP A 32 11.13 9.67 1.01
C ASP A 32 12.06 10.88 0.94
N ILE A 33 12.10 11.62 2.04
CA ILE A 33 13.14 12.61 2.31
C ILE A 33 14.40 11.79 2.62
N ASP A 34 15.55 12.12 2.03
CA ASP A 34 16.82 11.44 2.28
C ASP A 34 17.05 11.32 3.80
N GLY A 35 17.05 10.08 4.32
CA GLY A 35 17.28 9.80 5.75
C GLY A 35 16.20 8.99 6.48
N VAL A 36 15.05 8.71 5.86
CA VAL A 36 13.95 7.95 6.49
C VAL A 36 14.18 6.44 6.43
N PHE A 37 14.14 5.76 7.59
CA PHE A 37 14.20 4.30 7.66
C PHE A 37 12.82 3.68 7.40
N LEU A 38 12.77 2.71 6.48
CA LEU A 38 11.55 2.02 6.04
C LEU A 38 11.66 0.53 6.37
N MET A 39 10.63 -0.02 7.03
CA MET A 39 10.53 -1.46 7.30
C MET A 39 9.26 -2.04 6.67
N PHE A 40 9.41 -3.13 5.92
CA PHE A 40 8.35 -3.80 5.18
C PHE A 40 7.88 -5.06 5.91
N TYR A 41 6.57 -5.24 6.01
CA TYR A 41 5.94 -6.40 6.65
C TYR A 41 4.89 -7.02 5.73
N ASN A 42 4.74 -8.34 5.83
CA ASN A 42 3.88 -9.15 4.97
C ASN A 42 3.04 -10.17 5.75
N SER A 43 2.81 -9.92 7.05
CA SER A 43 2.16 -10.85 7.98
C SER A 43 1.10 -10.12 8.80
N GLY A 44 0.17 -10.87 9.39
CA GLY A 44 -0.96 -10.30 10.11
C GLY A 44 -1.86 -11.36 10.72
N TYR A 45 -2.87 -10.96 11.50
CA TYR A 45 -3.77 -11.89 12.20
C TYR A 45 -5.10 -12.16 11.48
N ALA A 46 -5.37 -11.49 10.35
CA ALA A 46 -6.63 -11.57 9.62
C ALA A 46 -6.44 -11.95 8.15
N LYS A 47 -7.49 -12.45 7.50
CA LYS A 47 -7.50 -12.79 6.06
C LYS A 47 -7.71 -11.53 5.20
N VAL A 48 -6.75 -10.61 5.29
CA VAL A 48 -6.73 -9.33 4.58
C VAL A 48 -5.42 -9.11 3.82
N ASN A 49 -5.28 -7.96 3.16
CA ASN A 49 -4.00 -7.46 2.66
C ASN A 49 -3.05 -7.09 3.83
N ASN A 50 -2.35 -8.10 4.33
CA ASN A 50 -1.39 -7.99 5.45
C ASN A 50 -0.06 -7.30 5.10
N HIS A 51 0.07 -6.73 3.90
CA HIS A 51 1.26 -5.97 3.53
C HIS A 51 1.15 -4.54 4.05
N PHE A 52 2.17 -4.07 4.77
CA PHE A 52 2.27 -2.69 5.23
C PHE A 52 3.72 -2.26 5.42
N VAL A 53 3.90 -0.95 5.55
CA VAL A 53 5.19 -0.32 5.78
C VAL A 53 5.10 0.50 7.06
N ILE A 54 6.15 0.44 7.87
CA ILE A 54 6.37 1.40 8.96
C ILE A 54 7.42 2.39 8.46
N LYS A 55 7.08 3.68 8.49
CA LYS A 55 7.94 4.77 8.05
C LYS A 55 8.44 5.58 9.24
N ASN A 56 9.53 6.31 9.02
CA ASN A 56 10.12 7.24 10.00
C ASN A 56 10.51 6.54 11.31
N LEU A 57 10.95 5.28 11.21
CA LEU A 57 11.56 4.61 12.35
C LEU A 57 12.92 5.25 12.67
N PRO A 58 13.27 5.42 13.94
CA PRO A 58 14.60 5.84 14.35
C PRO A 58 15.65 4.87 13.80
N LYS A 59 16.81 5.40 13.35
CA LYS A 59 17.90 4.54 12.87
C LYS A 59 18.33 3.60 14.00
N HIS A 60 18.46 2.30 13.69
CA HIS A 60 19.07 1.37 14.63
C HIS A 60 20.48 1.83 14.96
N ASN A 61 20.72 2.19 16.22
CA ASN A 61 22.07 2.35 16.72
C ASN A 61 22.75 0.97 16.67
N SER A 62 23.83 0.85 15.92
CA SER A 62 24.57 -0.40 15.63
C SER A 62 25.10 -1.15 16.86
N ASN A 63 24.98 -0.57 18.05
CA ASN A 63 25.35 -1.16 19.33
C ASN A 63 24.16 -1.81 20.08
N ALA A 64 22.93 -1.65 19.59
CA ALA A 64 21.76 -2.37 20.08
C ALA A 64 21.80 -3.79 19.52
N ALA A 65 22.68 -4.59 20.11
CA ALA A 65 22.92 -5.98 19.77
C ALA A 65 21.60 -6.75 19.60
N ASP A 66 21.59 -7.64 18.61
CA ASP A 66 20.59 -8.69 18.38
C ASP A 66 19.93 -9.14 19.69
N ASN A 67 18.75 -8.60 20.02
CA ASN A 67 18.00 -9.08 21.17
C ASN A 67 17.32 -10.39 20.74
N PRO A 68 17.82 -11.56 21.16
CA PRO A 68 17.34 -12.83 20.61
C PRO A 68 15.89 -13.07 21.01
N ILE A 69 15.47 -12.54 22.16
CA ILE A 69 14.09 -12.64 22.65
C ILE A 69 13.14 -11.87 21.72
N LEU A 70 13.48 -10.63 21.34
CA LEU A 70 12.66 -9.85 20.40
C LEU A 70 12.60 -10.51 19.02
N SER A 71 13.71 -11.06 18.54
CA SER A 71 13.74 -11.83 17.29
C SER A 71 12.86 -13.08 17.35
N ILE A 72 12.87 -13.81 18.48
CA ILE A 72 11.99 -14.96 18.70
C ILE A 72 10.52 -14.52 18.72
N ILE A 73 10.19 -13.45 19.45
CA ILE A 73 8.82 -12.92 19.52
C ILE A 73 8.33 -12.52 18.12
N GLN A 74 9.13 -11.75 17.38
CA GLN A 74 8.81 -11.34 16.02
C GLN A 74 8.58 -12.55 15.11
N ASN A 75 9.46 -13.55 15.15
CA ASN A 75 9.30 -14.78 14.39
C ASN A 75 8.02 -15.55 14.76
N LEU A 76 7.61 -15.54 16.04
CA LEU A 76 6.38 -16.20 16.50
C LEU A 76 5.14 -15.48 15.98
N ILE A 77 5.07 -14.16 16.09
CA ILE A 77 3.89 -13.39 15.66
C ILE A 77 3.79 -13.27 14.13
N SER A 78 4.93 -13.36 13.42
CA SER A 78 4.97 -13.39 11.95
C SER A 78 4.95 -14.80 11.36
N ARG A 79 4.63 -15.84 12.17
CA ARG A 79 4.60 -17.23 11.70
C ARG A 79 3.33 -17.54 10.89
N GLY A 80 3.33 -17.12 9.63
CA GLY A 80 2.26 -17.37 8.68
C GLY A 80 1.60 -16.08 8.19
N ASN A 81 0.72 -16.22 7.20
CA ASN A 81 -0.02 -15.10 6.65
C ASN A 81 -1.45 -15.54 6.27
N PRO A 82 -2.43 -15.46 7.20
CA PRO A 82 -2.31 -14.90 8.55
C PRO A 82 -1.69 -15.86 9.60
N THR A 83 -1.12 -15.28 10.64
CA THR A 83 -0.73 -15.96 11.89
C THR A 83 -1.94 -16.09 12.81
N ILE A 84 -2.00 -17.17 13.60
CA ILE A 84 -2.99 -17.31 14.68
C ILE A 84 -2.57 -16.44 15.86
N THR A 85 -3.48 -15.60 16.37
CA THR A 85 -3.25 -14.76 17.57
C THR A 85 -2.77 -15.55 18.79
N THR A 86 -2.14 -14.88 19.75
CA THR A 86 -1.74 -15.51 21.03
C THR A 86 -2.95 -15.91 21.89
N PRO A 87 -2.83 -16.87 22.82
CA PRO A 87 -3.91 -17.18 23.77
C PRO A 87 -4.46 -15.96 24.51
N PHE A 88 -3.56 -15.05 24.93
CA PHE A 88 -3.93 -13.81 25.59
C PHE A 88 -4.84 -12.92 24.72
N LEU A 89 -4.47 -12.68 23.46
CA LEU A 89 -5.29 -11.89 22.54
C LEU A 89 -6.64 -12.55 22.27
N ARG A 90 -6.66 -13.89 22.17
CA ARG A 90 -7.91 -14.64 21.98
C ARG A 90 -8.88 -14.49 23.14
N GLU A 91 -8.37 -14.57 24.36
CA GLU A 91 -9.17 -14.34 25.57
C GLU A 91 -9.72 -12.91 25.61
N LYS A 92 -8.86 -11.91 25.35
CA LYS A 92 -9.26 -10.48 25.36
C LYS A 92 -10.29 -10.13 24.28
N LEU A 93 -10.16 -10.71 23.10
CA LEU A 93 -11.08 -10.49 21.99
C LEU A 93 -12.27 -11.46 21.99
N GLN A 94 -12.31 -12.40 22.94
CA GLN A 94 -13.35 -13.45 23.03
C GLN A 94 -13.49 -14.26 21.73
N ILE A 95 -12.36 -14.64 21.12
CA ILE A 95 -12.32 -15.41 19.87
C ILE A 95 -11.70 -16.79 20.08
N GLU A 96 -12.27 -17.78 19.40
CA GLU A 96 -11.78 -19.16 19.44
C GLU A 96 -10.47 -19.34 18.69
N ARG A 97 -9.72 -20.41 18.98
CA ARG A 97 -8.47 -20.72 18.24
C ARG A 97 -8.71 -20.89 16.73
N SER A 98 -9.88 -21.37 16.34
CA SER A 98 -10.29 -21.60 14.95
C SER A 98 -10.87 -20.36 14.24
N TYR A 99 -10.79 -19.16 14.84
CA TYR A 99 -11.41 -17.95 14.29
C TYR A 99 -11.05 -17.70 12.81
N LEU A 100 -9.80 -18.01 12.41
CA LEU A 100 -9.37 -17.87 11.01
C LEU A 100 -10.22 -18.67 10.03
N HIS A 101 -10.77 -19.83 10.42
CA HIS A 101 -11.64 -20.62 9.54
C HIS A 101 -12.99 -19.95 9.30
N GLN A 102 -13.45 -19.16 10.27
CA GLN A 102 -14.71 -18.43 10.23
C GLN A 102 -14.57 -17.04 9.60
N LEU A 103 -13.35 -16.47 9.61
CA LEU A 103 -13.10 -15.19 8.96
C LEU A 103 -13.28 -15.28 7.45
N ASP A 104 -14.07 -14.34 6.95
CA ASP A 104 -14.14 -14.00 5.54
C ASP A 104 -12.78 -13.57 5.00
N GLU A 105 -12.43 -13.98 3.79
CA GLU A 105 -11.35 -13.32 3.04
C GLU A 105 -11.89 -12.03 2.42
N VAL A 106 -11.19 -10.92 2.67
CA VAL A 106 -11.50 -9.58 2.14
C VAL A 106 -10.23 -8.80 1.88
N ARG A 107 -10.33 -7.64 1.22
CA ARG A 107 -9.23 -6.69 1.09
C ARG A 107 -9.69 -5.33 1.58
N ILE A 108 -9.03 -4.83 2.61
CA ILE A 108 -9.30 -3.54 3.21
C ILE A 108 -8.68 -2.46 2.33
N ILE A 109 -9.47 -1.44 2.02
CA ILE A 109 -9.04 -0.23 1.34
C ILE A 109 -9.46 0.98 2.16
N GLN A 110 -8.63 2.02 2.12
CA GLN A 110 -8.95 3.31 2.74
C GLN A 110 -10.19 3.93 2.11
N ASP A 111 -10.93 4.68 2.92
CA ASP A 111 -12.15 5.40 2.48
C ASP A 111 -11.78 6.68 1.70
N MET A 112 -10.63 7.28 2.02
CA MET A 112 -10.17 8.50 1.36
C MET A 112 -9.41 8.19 0.05
N PRO A 113 -9.67 8.93 -1.04
CA PRO A 113 -8.91 8.77 -2.29
C PRO A 113 -7.41 9.00 -2.10
N ALA A 114 -6.58 8.30 -2.88
CA ALA A 114 -5.15 8.57 -2.91
C ALA A 114 -4.90 9.97 -3.54
N ASP A 115 -4.00 10.75 -2.94
CA ASP A 115 -3.56 12.01 -3.52
C ASP A 115 -2.15 11.89 -4.09
N TRP A 116 -2.08 11.79 -5.42
CA TRP A 116 -0.84 11.76 -6.20
C TRP A 116 -0.53 13.13 -6.84
N SER A 117 -1.30 14.18 -6.53
CA SER A 117 -1.15 15.50 -7.17
C SER A 117 0.23 16.13 -6.98
N ILE A 118 0.92 15.75 -5.90
CA ILE A 118 2.23 16.28 -5.53
C ILE A 118 3.37 15.42 -6.10
N SER A 119 3.10 14.16 -6.47
CA SER A 119 4.11 13.23 -6.98
C SER A 119 4.17 13.19 -8.51
N ILE A 120 3.01 13.28 -9.17
CA ILE A 120 2.92 13.21 -10.64
C ILE A 120 3.58 14.45 -11.22
N ARG A 121 4.55 14.23 -12.10
CA ARG A 121 5.31 15.32 -12.72
C ARG A 121 4.57 15.88 -13.92
N GLY A 122 4.96 17.09 -14.32
CA GLY A 122 4.50 17.71 -15.57
C GLY A 122 5.47 18.78 -16.04
N ASP A 123 5.02 19.54 -17.03
CA ASP A 123 5.75 20.67 -17.57
C ASP A 123 5.25 21.97 -16.92
N ASP A 124 5.97 22.43 -15.90
CA ASP A 124 5.62 23.66 -15.17
C ASP A 124 5.67 24.90 -16.05
N VAL A 125 6.55 24.91 -17.07
CA VAL A 125 6.75 26.04 -17.98
C VAL A 125 5.55 26.20 -18.89
N ASN A 126 5.08 25.08 -19.46
CA ASN A 126 3.93 25.06 -20.36
C ASN A 126 2.60 24.78 -19.64
N GLN A 127 2.62 24.66 -18.31
CA GLN A 127 1.48 24.27 -17.47
C GLN A 127 0.77 23.00 -17.96
N SER A 128 1.53 22.03 -18.46
CA SER A 128 1.00 20.81 -19.06
C SER A 128 1.24 19.60 -18.16
N TYR A 129 0.15 19.05 -17.61
CA TYR A 129 0.21 17.94 -16.65
C TYR A 129 -0.71 16.78 -17.11
N PRO A 130 -0.47 16.17 -18.28
CA PRO A 130 -1.40 15.20 -18.87
C PRO A 130 -1.59 13.96 -17.99
N ALA A 131 -0.55 13.47 -17.32
CA ALA A 131 -0.67 12.35 -16.39
C ALA A 131 -1.54 12.70 -15.17
N LEU A 132 -1.39 13.91 -14.62
CA LEU A 132 -2.21 14.37 -13.50
C LEU A 132 -3.67 14.56 -13.93
N GLU A 133 -3.89 15.10 -15.12
CA GLU A 133 -5.23 15.27 -15.67
C GLU A 133 -5.90 13.91 -15.90
N PHE A 134 -5.17 12.96 -16.48
CA PHE A 134 -5.64 11.58 -16.63
C PHE A 134 -5.96 10.93 -15.28
N TYR A 135 -5.11 11.10 -14.26
CA TYR A 135 -5.35 10.57 -12.92
C TYR A 135 -6.66 11.09 -12.32
N LYS A 136 -6.96 12.39 -12.47
CA LYS A 136 -8.22 13.00 -12.02
C LYS A 136 -9.43 12.41 -12.74
N ASP A 137 -9.31 12.12 -14.02
CA ASP A 137 -10.38 11.51 -14.82
C ASP A 137 -10.57 10.01 -14.55
N LEU A 138 -9.50 9.30 -14.14
CA LEU A 138 -9.46 7.84 -14.02
C LEU A 138 -10.56 7.29 -13.10
N ARG A 139 -10.86 7.98 -12.01
CA ARG A 139 -11.97 7.60 -11.10
C ARG A 139 -13.32 7.65 -11.83
N GLY A 140 -13.54 8.66 -12.67
CA GLY A 140 -14.73 8.78 -13.51
C GLY A 140 -14.79 7.72 -14.60
N ILE A 141 -13.65 7.35 -15.20
CA ILE A 141 -13.54 6.28 -16.19
C ILE A 141 -14.00 4.94 -15.59
N PHE A 142 -13.59 4.62 -14.36
CA PHE A 142 -14.03 3.41 -13.66
C PHE A 142 -15.48 3.46 -13.14
N LYS A 143 -16.12 4.64 -13.13
CA LYS A 143 -17.52 4.84 -12.69
C LYS A 143 -17.78 4.24 -11.30
N GLN A 144 -18.69 3.27 -11.20
CA GLN A 144 -19.04 2.59 -9.95
C GLN A 144 -17.86 1.83 -9.33
N LYS A 145 -16.82 1.53 -10.10
CA LYS A 145 -15.59 0.89 -9.64
C LYS A 145 -14.46 1.90 -9.43
N GLY A 146 -14.79 3.17 -9.17
CA GLY A 146 -13.85 4.27 -9.00
C GLY A 146 -12.75 4.03 -7.95
N PHE A 147 -12.99 3.18 -6.96
CA PHE A 147 -11.98 2.77 -5.97
C PHE A 147 -10.75 2.08 -6.60
N LEU A 148 -10.88 1.53 -7.81
CA LEU A 148 -9.75 0.92 -8.53
C LEU A 148 -8.65 1.94 -8.87
N THR A 149 -8.99 3.22 -8.99
CA THR A 149 -8.01 4.31 -9.13
C THR A 149 -7.05 4.34 -7.94
N ASP A 150 -7.54 4.08 -6.73
CA ASP A 150 -6.75 4.11 -5.49
C ASP A 150 -5.81 2.89 -5.38
N LEU A 151 -5.92 1.92 -6.30
CA LEU A 151 -5.02 0.75 -6.40
C LEU A 151 -3.84 0.99 -7.34
N PHE A 152 -3.72 2.18 -7.93
CA PHE A 152 -2.58 2.55 -8.75
C PHE A 152 -1.52 3.29 -7.94
N ILE A 153 -0.27 2.98 -8.25
CA ILE A 153 0.93 3.67 -7.81
C ILE A 153 1.38 4.55 -8.97
N ALA A 154 1.36 5.87 -8.77
CA ALA A 154 1.87 6.82 -9.75
C ALA A 154 3.41 6.85 -9.76
N GLU A 155 4.01 7.18 -10.91
CA GLU A 155 5.46 7.39 -11.08
C GLU A 155 6.29 6.19 -10.58
N CYS A 156 5.85 4.98 -10.93
CA CYS A 156 6.37 3.75 -10.35
C CYS A 156 7.67 3.32 -11.04
N LEU A 157 8.76 3.17 -10.29
CA LEU A 157 10.03 2.64 -10.81
C LEU A 157 9.83 1.22 -11.34
N ILE A 158 10.35 0.95 -12.53
CA ILE A 158 10.26 -0.39 -13.14
C ILE A 158 10.95 -1.43 -12.25
N THR A 159 12.03 -1.07 -11.57
CA THR A 159 12.73 -1.95 -10.61
C THR A 159 11.90 -2.27 -9.36
N ASN A 160 10.89 -1.46 -9.00
CA ASN A 160 9.95 -1.82 -7.94
C ASN A 160 8.91 -2.85 -8.41
N ILE A 161 8.67 -2.90 -9.72
CA ILE A 161 7.74 -3.85 -10.35
C ILE A 161 8.47 -5.17 -10.63
N ILE A 162 9.67 -5.07 -11.20
CA ILE A 162 10.54 -6.17 -11.64
C ILE A 162 11.98 -5.86 -11.17
N PRO A 163 12.37 -6.34 -9.97
CA PRO A 163 13.67 -6.02 -9.36
C PRO A 163 14.90 -6.39 -10.20
N GLU A 164 14.82 -7.49 -10.97
CA GLU A 164 15.93 -7.99 -11.80
C GLU A 164 16.01 -7.31 -13.19
N SER A 165 15.28 -6.22 -13.40
CA SER A 165 15.27 -5.53 -14.69
C SER A 165 16.45 -4.58 -14.87
N ASN A 166 16.97 -4.48 -16.10
CA ASN A 166 18.03 -3.54 -16.46
C ASN A 166 17.52 -2.10 -16.70
N PHE A 167 16.31 -1.78 -16.22
CA PHE A 167 15.65 -0.47 -16.42
C PHE A 167 15.87 0.45 -15.21
N GLU A 168 17.12 0.58 -14.79
CA GLU A 168 17.47 1.44 -13.66
C GLU A 168 16.98 2.88 -13.90
N LYS A 169 16.38 3.47 -12.86
CA LYS A 169 15.85 4.85 -12.85
C LYS A 169 14.68 5.14 -13.81
N GLN A 170 14.21 4.15 -14.58
CA GLN A 170 13.02 4.32 -15.41
C GLN A 170 11.75 4.10 -14.61
N GLN A 171 10.72 4.88 -14.93
CA GLN A 171 9.42 4.87 -14.27
C GLN A 171 8.32 4.68 -15.31
N VAL A 172 7.21 4.10 -14.88
CA VAL A 172 5.93 4.13 -15.60
C VAL A 172 5.00 5.12 -14.92
N ASP A 173 4.09 5.74 -15.68
CA ASP A 173 3.20 6.76 -15.13
C ASP A 173 2.27 6.18 -14.06
N PHE A 174 1.69 5.01 -14.31
CA PHE A 174 0.82 4.32 -13.35
C PHE A 174 1.03 2.81 -13.37
N TYR A 175 1.09 2.19 -12.19
CA TYR A 175 1.12 0.74 -12.04
C TYR A 175 0.14 0.25 -10.97
N SER A 176 -0.67 -0.76 -11.28
CA SER A 176 -1.48 -1.47 -10.29
C SER A 176 -0.99 -2.92 -10.12
N PRO A 177 -0.45 -3.29 -8.94
CA PRO A 177 -0.08 -4.67 -8.65
C PRO A 177 -1.26 -5.65 -8.66
N ILE A 178 -2.45 -5.16 -8.28
CA ILE A 178 -3.68 -5.97 -8.20
C ILE A 178 -4.19 -6.32 -9.60
N LEU A 179 -4.18 -5.33 -10.50
CA LEU A 179 -4.62 -5.50 -11.88
C LEU A 179 -3.50 -6.00 -12.81
N LYS A 180 -2.27 -6.13 -12.31
CA LYS A 180 -1.07 -6.42 -13.12
C LYS A 180 -1.03 -5.55 -14.39
N LEU A 181 -1.24 -4.26 -14.20
CA LEU A 181 -1.44 -3.30 -15.29
C LEU A 181 -0.52 -2.09 -15.12
N VAL A 182 0.15 -1.75 -16.21
CA VAL A 182 0.83 -0.48 -16.43
C VAL A 182 -0.02 0.39 -17.34
N ILE A 183 -0.17 1.67 -16.99
CA ILE A 183 -0.73 2.69 -17.88
C ILE A 183 0.34 3.75 -18.12
N GLU A 184 0.63 4.04 -19.37
CA GLU A 184 1.57 5.09 -19.79
C GLU A 184 0.84 6.21 -20.53
N VAL A 185 1.25 7.44 -20.26
CA VAL A 185 0.74 8.66 -20.88
C VAL A 185 1.76 9.12 -21.91
N ASP A 186 1.49 8.76 -23.16
CA ASP A 186 2.41 9.03 -24.26
C ASP A 186 2.24 10.47 -24.78
N GLY A 187 3.30 11.26 -24.63
CA GLY A 187 3.48 12.52 -25.34
C GLY A 187 3.79 12.32 -26.83
N THR A 188 3.68 13.39 -27.61
CA THR A 188 3.96 13.40 -29.07
C THR A 188 5.46 13.37 -29.43
N GLY A 189 6.34 12.92 -28.52
CA GLY A 189 7.80 13.08 -28.63
C GLY A 189 8.55 12.00 -29.40
N HIS A 190 9.12 12.39 -30.55
CA HIS A 190 10.20 11.77 -31.34
C HIS A 190 10.47 10.27 -31.20
N GLU A 191 9.87 9.49 -32.10
CA GLU A 191 10.13 8.06 -32.33
C GLU A 191 11.53 7.77 -32.91
N THR A 192 12.59 8.01 -32.14
CA THR A 192 13.91 7.55 -32.57
C THR A 192 13.95 6.02 -32.62
N ARG A 193 14.71 5.46 -33.56
CA ARG A 193 14.84 4.00 -33.73
C ARG A 193 15.37 3.30 -32.46
N GLN A 194 16.15 4.00 -31.65
CA GLN A 194 16.67 3.50 -30.38
C GLN A 194 15.58 3.44 -29.30
N GLN A 195 14.75 4.47 -29.21
CA GLN A 195 13.63 4.52 -28.27
C GLN A 195 12.61 3.42 -28.54
N LYS A 196 12.25 3.20 -29.82
CA LYS A 196 11.39 2.07 -30.23
C LYS A 196 11.93 0.70 -29.80
N LYS A 197 13.24 0.49 -29.84
CA LYS A 197 13.86 -0.78 -29.39
C LYS A 197 13.79 -0.94 -27.86
N LEU A 198 14.00 0.15 -27.13
CA LEU A 198 13.89 0.16 -25.66
C LEU A 198 12.44 -0.09 -25.22
N ASP A 199 11.47 0.57 -25.87
CA ASP A 199 10.04 0.37 -25.61
C ASP A 199 9.62 -1.08 -25.87
N GLN A 200 10.07 -1.66 -26.99
CA GLN A 200 9.83 -3.08 -27.28
C GLN A 200 10.44 -4.01 -26.23
N ALA A 201 11.68 -3.75 -25.79
CA ALA A 201 12.31 -4.54 -24.74
C ALA A 201 11.52 -4.45 -23.42
N ARG A 202 11.04 -3.25 -23.07
CA ARG A 202 10.23 -2.98 -21.89
C ARG A 202 8.89 -3.72 -21.94
N ASP A 203 8.17 -3.60 -23.04
CA ASP A 203 6.89 -4.29 -23.24
C ASP A 203 7.03 -5.81 -23.16
N ASN A 204 8.09 -6.35 -23.76
CA ASN A 204 8.38 -7.78 -23.69
C ASN A 204 8.66 -8.25 -22.26
N ILE A 205 9.37 -7.43 -21.47
CA ILE A 205 9.66 -7.75 -20.06
C ILE A 205 8.40 -7.70 -19.20
N PHE A 206 7.53 -6.70 -19.38
CA PHE A 206 6.24 -6.65 -18.69
C PHE A 206 5.36 -7.85 -19.05
N LYS A 207 5.23 -8.15 -20.35
CA LYS A 207 4.45 -9.28 -20.83
C LYS A 207 4.96 -10.62 -20.28
N LYS A 208 6.29 -10.82 -20.21
CA LYS A 208 6.91 -12.01 -19.62
C LYS A 208 6.51 -12.22 -18.15
N HIS A 209 6.28 -11.13 -17.41
CA HIS A 209 5.84 -11.16 -16.02
C HIS A 209 4.31 -11.12 -15.86
N GLY A 210 3.56 -11.28 -16.96
CA GLY A 210 2.11 -11.27 -16.96
C GLY A 210 1.50 -9.90 -16.66
N ILE A 211 2.24 -8.83 -16.95
CA ILE A 211 1.82 -7.44 -16.77
C ILE A 211 1.35 -6.89 -18.11
N ASP A 212 0.11 -6.39 -18.14
CA ASP A 212 -0.46 -5.73 -19.31
C ASP A 212 -0.01 -4.26 -19.34
N VAL A 213 0.13 -3.70 -20.54
CA VAL A 213 0.52 -2.31 -20.76
C VAL A 213 -0.53 -1.64 -21.64
N ILE A 214 -1.07 -0.50 -21.18
CA ILE A 214 -1.97 0.34 -21.96
C ILE A 214 -1.33 1.72 -22.10
N ARG A 215 -1.27 2.24 -23.33
CA ARG A 215 -0.84 3.61 -23.62
C ARG A 215 -2.02 4.49 -23.98
N ILE A 216 -2.03 5.70 -23.46
CA ILE A 216 -2.99 6.73 -23.82
C ILE A 216 -2.25 8.00 -24.22
N SER A 217 -2.59 8.55 -25.40
CA SER A 217 -1.95 9.77 -25.88
C SER A 217 -2.46 11.01 -25.16
N THR A 218 -1.60 12.03 -25.06
CA THR A 218 -1.98 13.36 -24.53
C THR A 218 -3.17 13.96 -25.29
N THR A 219 -3.27 13.74 -26.60
CA THR A 219 -4.41 14.19 -27.41
C THR A 219 -5.73 13.55 -26.96
N LYS A 220 -5.74 12.25 -26.67
CA LYS A 220 -6.95 11.55 -26.18
C LYS A 220 -7.37 12.07 -24.81
N ILE A 221 -6.40 12.35 -23.92
CA ILE A 221 -6.66 12.94 -22.60
C ILE A 221 -7.29 14.34 -22.75
N GLN A 222 -6.71 15.20 -23.59
CA GLN A 222 -7.22 16.56 -23.84
C GLN A 222 -8.64 16.55 -24.40
N MET A 223 -8.95 15.61 -25.29
CA MET A 223 -10.29 15.44 -25.88
C MET A 223 -11.26 14.67 -24.97
N LYS A 224 -10.80 14.19 -23.80
CA LYS A 224 -11.54 13.29 -22.91
C LYS A 224 -12.08 12.04 -23.63
N ASP A 225 -11.35 11.58 -24.65
CA ASP A 225 -11.69 10.38 -25.43
C ASP A 225 -11.06 9.14 -24.78
N TYR A 226 -11.86 8.50 -23.93
CA TYR A 226 -11.46 7.32 -23.14
C TYR A 226 -12.17 6.03 -23.55
N GLU A 227 -12.84 5.98 -24.70
CA GLU A 227 -13.69 4.84 -25.07
C GLU A 227 -12.87 3.54 -25.20
N GLU A 228 -11.81 3.56 -25.99
CA GLU A 228 -10.93 2.41 -26.20
C GLU A 228 -10.23 1.98 -24.89
N LEU A 229 -9.78 2.95 -24.10
CA LEU A 229 -9.17 2.69 -22.79
C LEU A 229 -10.17 1.98 -21.86
N THR A 230 -11.41 2.46 -21.82
CA THR A 230 -12.47 1.90 -20.98
C THR A 230 -12.76 0.43 -21.33
N LEU A 231 -12.74 0.08 -22.62
CA LEU A 231 -12.90 -1.30 -23.07
C LEU A 231 -11.75 -2.19 -22.58
N LYS A 232 -10.50 -1.74 -22.73
CA LYS A 232 -9.33 -2.48 -22.22
C LYS A 232 -9.35 -2.63 -20.70
N LEU A 233 -9.68 -1.56 -19.96
CA LEU A 233 -9.80 -1.62 -18.50
C LEU A 233 -10.89 -2.59 -18.05
N ARG A 234 -11.99 -2.71 -18.81
CA ARG A 234 -13.04 -3.70 -18.55
C ARG A 234 -12.54 -5.13 -18.74
N GLU A 235 -11.76 -5.40 -19.78
CA GLU A 235 -11.14 -6.72 -19.98
C GLU A 235 -10.20 -7.09 -18.83
N ILE A 236 -9.36 -6.14 -18.40
CA ILE A 236 -8.46 -6.29 -17.25
C ILE A 236 -9.24 -6.53 -15.95
N TYR A 237 -10.34 -5.81 -15.75
CA TYR A 237 -11.22 -6.04 -14.60
C TYR A 237 -11.71 -7.50 -14.57
N PHE A 238 -12.21 -8.02 -15.69
CA PHE A 238 -12.72 -9.40 -15.74
C PHE A 238 -11.61 -10.43 -15.54
N LYS A 239 -10.42 -10.19 -16.08
CA LYS A 239 -9.22 -11.02 -15.85
C LYS A 239 -8.83 -11.13 -14.37
N HIS A 240 -9.10 -10.08 -13.58
CA HIS A 240 -8.74 -9.99 -12.15
C HIS A 240 -9.95 -9.95 -11.20
N ALA A 241 -11.14 -10.33 -11.68
CA ALA A 241 -12.40 -10.13 -10.98
C ALA A 241 -12.42 -10.79 -9.59
N GLU A 242 -11.84 -11.98 -9.44
CA GLU A 242 -11.79 -12.67 -8.14
C GLU A 242 -11.09 -11.83 -7.06
N LYS A 243 -9.96 -11.20 -7.40
CA LYS A 243 -9.22 -10.35 -6.46
C LYS A 243 -9.94 -9.04 -6.20
N ILE A 244 -10.55 -8.46 -7.23
CA ILE A 244 -11.28 -7.18 -7.13
C ILE A 244 -12.52 -7.34 -6.25
N LYS A 245 -13.26 -8.45 -6.39
CA LYS A 245 -14.44 -8.76 -5.57
C LYS A 245 -14.16 -8.81 -4.07
N LEU A 246 -12.92 -9.11 -3.66
CA LEU A 246 -12.54 -9.06 -2.24
C LEU A 246 -12.54 -7.63 -1.68
N PHE A 247 -12.26 -6.63 -2.51
CA PHE A 247 -12.38 -5.21 -2.14
C PHE A 247 -13.84 -4.77 -2.18
N GLU A 248 -14.59 -5.18 -3.19
CA GLU A 248 -16.02 -4.85 -3.32
C GLU A 248 -16.82 -5.37 -2.12
N LYS A 249 -16.57 -6.63 -1.75
CA LYS A 249 -17.13 -7.28 -0.56
C LYS A 249 -16.86 -6.48 0.73
N TYR A 250 -15.71 -5.81 0.81
CA TYR A 250 -15.38 -4.94 1.94
C TYR A 250 -16.14 -3.60 1.85
N ILE A 251 -16.09 -2.93 0.70
CA ILE A 251 -16.73 -1.62 0.46
C ILE A 251 -18.25 -1.67 0.63
N GLU A 252 -18.90 -2.78 0.27
CA GLU A 252 -20.33 -2.97 0.42
C GLU A 252 -20.80 -2.99 1.89
N SER A 253 -19.94 -3.43 2.81
CA SER A 253 -20.29 -3.53 4.24
C SER A 253 -19.07 -3.44 5.16
N PRO A 254 -18.40 -2.26 5.24
CA PRO A 254 -17.17 -2.11 6.03
C PRO A 254 -17.34 -2.48 7.50
N SER A 255 -18.47 -2.11 8.09
CA SER A 255 -18.80 -2.35 9.51
C SER A 255 -18.89 -3.84 9.87
N LYS A 256 -19.13 -4.73 8.90
CA LYS A 256 -19.12 -6.19 9.11
C LYS A 256 -17.72 -6.71 9.48
N TYR A 257 -16.67 -5.98 9.10
CA TYR A 257 -15.28 -6.43 9.22
C TYR A 257 -14.54 -5.79 10.41
N GLN A 258 -15.27 -5.42 11.46
CA GLN A 258 -14.68 -4.82 12.67
C GLN A 258 -13.58 -5.69 13.30
N LEU A 259 -13.79 -7.01 13.35
CA LEU A 259 -12.78 -7.92 13.88
C LEU A 259 -11.52 -7.96 12.99
N HIS A 260 -11.67 -7.90 11.66
CA HIS A 260 -10.51 -7.82 10.76
C HIS A 260 -9.70 -6.55 11.00
N TYR A 261 -10.38 -5.42 11.24
CA TYR A 261 -9.74 -4.16 11.61
C TYR A 261 -8.95 -4.28 12.91
N GLN A 262 -9.61 -4.68 13.99
CA GLN A 262 -8.97 -4.83 15.30
C GLN A 262 -7.75 -5.73 15.23
N LEU A 263 -7.85 -6.88 14.56
CA LEU A 263 -6.73 -7.82 14.39
C LEU A 263 -5.58 -7.22 13.56
N THR A 264 -5.90 -6.43 12.54
CA THR A 264 -4.90 -5.75 11.69
C THR A 264 -4.18 -4.65 12.48
N GLU A 265 -4.92 -3.86 13.25
CA GLU A 265 -4.38 -2.78 14.09
C GLU A 265 -3.49 -3.34 15.20
N ILE A 266 -3.96 -4.35 15.93
CA ILE A 266 -3.20 -5.02 17.00
C ILE A 266 -1.87 -5.55 16.43
N TYR A 267 -1.91 -6.26 15.30
CA TYR A 267 -0.69 -6.78 14.69
C TYR A 267 0.29 -5.67 14.34
N ARG A 268 -0.18 -4.63 13.64
CA ARG A 268 0.67 -3.51 13.21
C ARG A 268 1.27 -2.77 14.38
N PHE A 269 0.49 -2.55 15.43
CA PHE A 269 0.95 -1.89 16.65
C PHE A 269 2.01 -2.73 17.39
N GLN A 270 1.83 -4.05 17.46
CA GLN A 270 2.85 -4.96 18.00
C GLN A 270 4.17 -4.86 17.22
N MET A 271 4.10 -4.78 15.89
CA MET A 271 5.30 -4.59 15.06
C MET A 271 5.97 -3.25 15.30
N VAL A 272 5.20 -2.16 15.44
CA VAL A 272 5.74 -0.84 15.81
C VAL A 272 6.47 -0.90 17.15
N ILE A 273 5.86 -1.48 18.19
CA ILE A 273 6.49 -1.63 19.51
C ILE A 273 7.80 -2.41 19.41
N ILE A 274 7.82 -3.53 18.68
CA ILE A 274 9.03 -4.34 18.51
C ILE A 274 10.15 -3.52 17.87
N GLU A 275 9.85 -2.75 16.82
CA GLU A 275 10.85 -1.92 16.14
C GLU A 275 11.34 -0.77 17.03
N LEU A 276 10.45 -0.13 17.79
CA LEU A 276 10.83 0.93 18.73
C LEU A 276 11.69 0.42 19.90
N ILE A 277 11.45 -0.80 20.37
CA ILE A 277 12.32 -1.43 21.38
C ILE A 277 13.67 -1.78 20.76
N LYS A 278 13.67 -2.33 19.53
CA LYS A 278 14.91 -2.64 18.80
C LYS A 278 15.75 -1.40 18.46
N SER A 279 15.14 -0.22 18.33
CA SER A 279 15.86 1.05 18.15
C SER A 279 16.27 1.69 19.48
N ASN A 280 16.01 1.06 20.63
CA ASN A 280 16.16 1.62 21.99
C ASN A 280 15.37 2.91 22.21
N THR A 281 14.30 3.12 21.45
CA THR A 281 13.37 4.25 21.64
C THR A 281 12.41 3.97 22.79
N LEU A 282 12.01 2.71 22.95
CA LEU A 282 11.25 2.23 24.11
C LEU A 282 12.07 1.19 24.87
N GLN A 283 11.94 1.17 26.20
CA GLN A 283 12.54 0.11 27.02
C GLN A 283 11.46 -0.62 27.81
N LEU A 284 11.56 -1.95 27.89
CA LEU A 284 10.60 -2.77 28.65
C LEU A 284 10.60 -2.46 30.16
N ILE A 285 11.66 -1.82 30.66
CA ILE A 285 11.81 -1.43 32.07
C ILE A 285 11.15 -0.07 32.38
N ASP A 286 10.74 0.68 31.36
CA ASP A 286 10.12 1.98 31.55
C ASP A 286 8.74 1.79 32.19
N ASN A 287 8.47 2.56 33.25
CA ASN A 287 7.17 2.52 33.93
C ASN A 287 6.03 3.02 33.03
N GLN A 288 6.35 3.84 32.04
CA GLN A 288 5.44 4.35 31.02
C GLN A 288 6.22 4.52 29.72
N TRP A 289 5.62 4.11 28.60
CA TRP A 289 6.16 4.36 27.27
C TRP A 289 5.69 5.70 26.76
N ASP A 290 6.66 6.55 26.42
CA ASP A 290 6.41 7.79 25.73
C ASP A 290 6.57 7.55 24.22
N PHE A 291 5.50 7.83 23.48
CA PHE A 291 5.47 7.72 22.02
C PHE A 291 5.66 9.09 21.35
N ALA A 292 6.03 10.12 22.14
CA ALA A 292 6.18 11.48 21.66
C ALA A 292 7.47 11.74 20.88
#